data_AF-A0A5A7QXQ6-F1
#
_entry.id   AF-A0A5A7QXQ6-F1
#
_cell.length_a   1.000
_cell.length_b   1.000
_cell.length_c   1.000
_cell.angle_alpha   90.00
_cell.angle_beta   90.00
_cell.angle_gamma   90.00
#
_symmetry.space_group_name_H-M   'P 1'
#
loop_
_entity.id
_entity.type
_entity.pdbx_description
1 polymer ?
#
loop_
_entity_poly.entity_id
_entity_poly.type
_entity_poly.pdbx_seq_one_letter_code
_entity_poly.pdbx_strand_id
1 'polypeptide(L)'
;GSILGTNGPSLWRQTLFVPPLPPNFGRGASRPSKARRRDQEEPTKKEKKRRGKQPMKMKRQQPTVRCKKCGMAGHNARSCEKRKEKEMNILSQNQSQVTQEVDNSPLKRAFDTILESKRAKAAAHRGKRKRAKKATVGTEQSS
;
A
#
# COMPACT_ATOMS: atom_id res chain seq x y z
N GLY A 1 -16.94 -0.60 -4.42
CA GLY A 1 -16.61 -0.83 -5.84
C GLY A 1 -15.12 -0.97 -5.96
N SER A 2 -14.62 -1.95 -6.72
CA SER A 2 -13.18 -2.16 -6.91
C SER A 2 -12.65 -1.17 -7.95
N ILE A 3 -11.67 -0.35 -7.58
CA ILE A 3 -10.94 0.50 -8.53
C ILE A 3 -9.88 -0.41 -9.16
N LEU A 4 -10.11 -0.86 -10.39
CA LEU A 4 -9.08 -1.57 -11.14
C LEU A 4 -7.95 -0.60 -11.45
N GLY A 5 -6.71 -1.04 -11.22
CA GLY A 5 -5.52 -0.26 -11.55
C GLY A 5 -5.46 0.05 -13.05
N THR A 6 -4.96 1.23 -13.40
CA THR A 6 -4.69 1.58 -14.79
C THR A 6 -3.73 0.58 -15.42
N ASN A 7 -4.04 0.15 -16.65
CA ASN A 7 -3.22 -0.77 -17.43
C ASN A 7 -1.76 -0.31 -17.49
N GLY A 8 -0.83 -1.27 -17.44
CA GLY A 8 0.60 -0.97 -17.48
C GLY A 8 1.08 -0.48 -18.86
N PRO A 9 2.30 0.09 -18.94
CA PRO A 9 2.85 0.67 -20.16
C PRO A 9 2.90 -0.27 -21.37
N SER A 10 3.00 -1.58 -21.14
CA SER A 10 2.99 -2.60 -22.21
C SER A 10 1.65 -2.71 -22.95
N LEU A 11 0.55 -2.32 -22.31
CA LEU A 11 -0.80 -2.35 -22.86
C LEU A 11 -1.21 -0.98 -23.45
N TRP A 12 -0.35 0.03 -23.35
CA TRP A 12 -0.61 1.33 -23.97
C TRP A 12 -0.37 1.24 -25.47
N ARG A 13 -1.15 1.98 -26.27
CA ARG A 13 -0.93 2.05 -27.72
C ARG A 13 0.46 2.62 -27.97
N GLN A 14 1.33 1.84 -28.61
CA GLN A 14 2.63 2.32 -29.06
C GLN A 14 2.39 3.42 -30.09
N THR A 15 2.90 4.61 -29.80
CA THR A 15 2.85 5.74 -30.73
C THR A 15 4.18 5.80 -31.49
N LEU A 16 4.14 6.24 -32.74
CA LEU A 16 5.35 6.55 -33.52
C LEU A 16 5.98 7.90 -33.09
N PHE A 17 5.61 8.39 -31.91
CA PHE A 17 6.02 9.69 -31.42
C PHE A 17 7.47 9.63 -30.94
N VAL A 18 8.35 10.36 -31.62
CA VAL A 18 9.73 10.56 -31.16
C VAL A 18 9.67 11.58 -30.02
N PRO A 19 10.09 11.23 -28.79
CA PRO A 19 10.09 12.17 -27.68
C PRO A 19 11.00 13.36 -28.01
N PRO A 20 10.60 14.59 -27.64
CA PRO A 20 11.42 15.76 -27.91
C PRO A 20 12.77 15.59 -27.22
N LEU A 21 13.84 15.89 -27.95
CA LEU A 21 15.18 15.91 -27.36
C LEU A 21 15.22 16.99 -26.27
N PRO A 22 15.89 16.73 -25.14
CA PRO A 22 16.11 17.78 -24.16
C PRO A 22 16.84 18.95 -24.84
N PRO A 23 16.58 20.19 -24.42
CA PRO A 23 17.30 21.33 -24.96
C PRO A 23 18.80 21.11 -24.74
N ASN A 24 19.61 21.49 -25.73
CA ASN A 24 21.07 21.38 -25.66
C ASN A 24 21.64 22.47 -24.75
N PHE A 25 21.27 22.43 -23.47
CA PHE A 25 22.08 23.02 -22.44
C PHE A 25 23.34 22.17 -22.40
N GLY A 26 24.44 22.65 -23.00
CA GLY A 26 25.74 22.01 -22.86
C GLY A 26 26.06 21.76 -21.37
N ARG A 27 27.14 21.02 -21.07
CA ARG A 27 27.61 20.92 -19.68
C ARG A 27 27.79 22.35 -19.16
N GLY A 28 26.94 22.76 -18.20
CA GLY A 28 27.05 24.08 -17.59
C GLY A 28 28.49 24.28 -17.08
N ALA A 29 28.96 25.52 -17.08
CA ALA A 29 30.28 25.86 -16.55
C ALA A 29 30.48 25.09 -15.25
N SER A 30 31.47 24.20 -15.24
CA SER A 30 31.69 23.33 -14.10
C SER A 30 31.85 24.20 -12.86
N ARG A 31 31.41 23.69 -11.70
CA ARG A 31 31.62 24.38 -10.44
C ARG A 31 33.10 24.79 -10.37
N PRO A 32 33.43 26.09 -10.23
CA PRO A 32 34.81 26.53 -10.13
C PRO A 32 35.54 25.68 -9.10
N SER A 33 36.66 25.08 -9.54
CA SER A 33 37.52 24.25 -8.70
C SER A 33 37.87 25.04 -7.45
N LYS A 34 37.59 24.46 -6.26
CA LYS A 34 37.88 25.08 -4.95
C LYS A 34 39.38 25.12 -4.63
N ALA A 35 40.25 25.04 -5.63
CA ALA A 35 41.69 25.18 -5.46
C ALA A 35 42.02 26.67 -5.22
N ARG A 36 41.98 27.08 -3.95
CA ARG A 36 42.57 28.35 -3.53
C ARG A 36 44.08 28.29 -3.75
N ARG A 37 44.68 29.41 -4.17
CA ARG A 37 46.14 29.59 -4.24
C ARG A 37 46.74 29.30 -2.86
N ARG A 38 47.75 28.44 -2.80
CA ARG A 38 48.37 27.99 -1.56
C ARG A 38 49.68 28.75 -1.34
N ASP A 39 49.81 29.44 -0.21
CA ASP A 39 51.04 30.14 0.15
C ASP A 39 52.13 29.15 0.58
N GLN A 40 53.41 29.54 0.48
CA GLN A 40 54.54 28.64 0.77
C GLN A 40 54.61 28.18 2.23
N GLU A 41 54.01 28.95 3.14
CA GLU A 41 53.93 28.60 4.58
C GLU A 41 52.80 27.60 4.88
N GLU A 42 51.90 27.32 3.93
CA GLU A 42 50.85 26.34 4.17
C GLU A 42 51.38 24.91 4.18
N PRO A 43 51.15 24.14 5.26
CA PRO A 43 51.64 22.78 5.37
C PRO A 43 51.03 21.92 4.26
N THR A 44 51.93 21.29 3.49
CA THR A 44 51.55 20.42 2.38
C THR A 44 50.70 19.25 2.87
N LYS A 45 49.88 18.68 1.97
CA LYS A 45 49.04 17.51 2.29
C LYS A 45 49.87 16.32 2.81
N LYS A 46 51.14 16.21 2.39
CA LYS A 46 52.13 15.24 2.87
C LYS A 46 52.55 15.52 4.32
N GLU A 47 52.85 16.78 4.65
CA GLU A 47 53.26 17.16 6.02
C GLU A 47 52.13 16.99 7.03
N LYS A 48 50.90 17.38 6.66
CA LYS A 48 49.68 17.09 7.46
C LYS A 48 49.42 15.59 7.68
N LYS A 49 49.92 14.73 6.80
CA LYS A 49 49.79 13.26 6.91
C LYS A 49 50.88 12.66 7.81
N ARG A 50 52.08 13.24 7.83
CA ARG A 50 53.21 12.82 8.70
C ARG A 50 53.04 13.27 10.16
N ARG A 51 52.48 14.47 10.38
CA ARG A 51 52.01 14.92 11.70
C ARG A 51 50.68 14.20 11.99
N GLY A 52 50.77 12.90 12.27
CA GLY A 52 49.65 11.99 12.38
C GLY A 52 48.54 12.53 13.27
N LYS A 53 47.55 13.20 12.65
CA LYS A 53 46.24 13.33 13.26
C LYS A 53 45.65 11.93 13.19
N GLN A 54 45.89 11.15 14.25
CA GLN A 54 44.94 10.13 14.66
C GLN A 54 43.56 10.80 14.52
N PRO A 55 42.67 10.34 13.63
CA PRO A 55 41.33 10.87 13.63
C PRO A 55 40.84 10.59 15.04
N MET A 56 40.58 11.64 15.83
CA MET A 56 40.06 11.53 17.18
C MET A 56 38.66 10.93 17.04
N LYS A 57 38.59 9.61 16.87
CA LYS A 57 37.35 8.87 16.70
C LYS A 57 36.72 8.85 18.07
N MET A 58 35.83 9.81 18.31
CA MET A 58 35.03 9.84 19.51
C MET A 58 34.25 8.52 19.60
N LYS A 59 34.24 7.93 20.79
CA LYS A 59 33.40 6.76 21.05
C LYS A 59 31.94 7.15 20.85
N ARG A 60 31.14 6.25 20.29
CA ARG A 60 29.69 6.47 20.11
C ARG A 60 29.05 6.63 21.49
N GLN A 61 28.38 7.75 21.72
CA GLN A 61 27.74 8.08 23.01
C GLN A 61 26.68 7.05 23.45
N GLN A 62 25.94 6.49 22.48
CA GLN A 62 24.92 5.48 22.73
C GLN A 62 25.28 4.23 21.94
N PRO A 63 25.95 3.24 22.53
CA PRO A 63 26.38 2.05 21.80
C PRO A 63 25.19 1.19 21.35
N THR A 64 24.13 1.14 22.15
CA THR A 64 22.92 0.35 21.86
C THR A 64 21.71 1.27 21.70
N VAL A 65 20.83 0.91 20.74
CA VAL A 65 19.55 1.61 20.56
C VAL A 65 18.53 0.94 21.48
N ARG A 66 17.95 1.72 22.40
CA ARG A 66 16.82 1.29 23.24
C ARG A 66 15.51 1.79 22.66
N CYS A 67 14.53 0.91 22.56
CA CYS A 67 13.21 1.26 22.09
C CYS A 67 12.44 2.08 23.14
N LYS A 68 11.98 3.28 22.79
CA LYS A 68 11.15 4.12 23.70
C LYS A 68 9.78 3.51 24.02
N LYS A 69 9.27 2.59 23.19
CA LYS A 69 7.94 1.98 23.39
C LYS A 69 7.96 0.75 24.30
N CYS A 70 8.98 -0.11 24.18
CA CYS A 70 9.05 -1.36 24.94
C CYS A 70 10.26 -1.46 25.88
N GLY A 71 11.18 -0.49 25.85
CA GLY A 71 12.37 -0.43 26.71
C GLY A 71 13.53 -1.34 26.28
N MET A 72 13.29 -2.34 25.43
CA MET A 72 14.30 -3.31 25.01
C MET A 72 15.36 -2.70 24.09
N ALA A 73 16.59 -3.22 24.17
CA ALA A 73 17.68 -2.86 23.28
C ALA A 73 17.61 -3.63 21.94
N GLY A 74 18.29 -3.12 20.91
CA GLY A 74 18.46 -3.79 19.61
C GLY A 74 17.47 -3.33 18.52
N HIS A 75 16.48 -2.52 18.87
CA HIS A 75 15.54 -1.95 17.90
C HIS A 75 15.05 -0.56 18.34
N ASN A 76 14.43 0.18 17.42
CA ASN A 76 13.90 1.52 17.69
C ASN A 76 12.36 1.51 17.80
N ALA A 77 11.76 2.64 18.18
CA ALA A 77 10.31 2.75 18.31
C ALA A 77 9.53 2.54 17.00
N ARG A 78 10.18 2.69 15.83
CA ARG A 78 9.57 2.45 14.52
C ARG A 78 9.49 0.97 14.18
N SER A 79 10.53 0.20 14.48
CA SER A 79 10.61 -1.23 14.22
C SER A 79 10.14 -2.09 15.41
N CYS A 80 9.47 -1.49 16.39
CA CYS A 80 9.00 -2.19 17.59
C CYS A 80 7.81 -3.09 17.26
N GLU A 81 7.86 -4.36 17.67
CA GLU A 81 6.78 -5.31 17.42
C GLU A 81 5.48 -4.92 18.13
N LYS A 82 5.58 -4.46 19.39
CA LYS A 82 4.43 -3.93 20.15
C LYS A 82 3.74 -2.73 19.48
N ARG A 83 4.45 -2.00 18.60
CA ARG A 83 3.82 -0.95 17.79
C ARG A 83 2.98 -1.56 16.68
N LYS A 84 3.54 -2.52 15.94
CA LYS A 84 2.87 -3.18 14.83
C LYS A 84 1.60 -3.88 15.30
N GLU A 85 1.67 -4.60 16.42
CA GLU A 85 0.52 -5.25 17.04
C GLU A 85 -0.61 -4.26 17.34
N LYS A 86 -0.29 -3.09 17.91
CA LYS A 86 -1.28 -2.04 18.17
C LYS A 86 -1.87 -1.47 16.89
N GLU A 87 -1.06 -1.23 15.87
CA GLU A 87 -1.54 -0.73 14.57
C GLU A 87 -2.45 -1.75 13.88
N MET A 88 -2.11 -3.04 13.93
CA MET A 88 -2.95 -4.14 13.42
C MET A 88 -4.28 -4.23 14.18
N ASN A 89 -4.25 -4.09 15.50
CA ASN A 89 -5.46 -4.08 16.32
C ASN A 89 -6.38 -2.90 15.97
N ILE A 90 -5.82 -1.69 15.84
CA ILE A 90 -6.57 -0.50 15.43
C ILE A 90 -7.17 -0.66 14.04
N LEU A 91 -6.41 -1.19 13.07
CA LEU A 91 -6.93 -1.48 11.72
C LEU A 91 -8.09 -2.47 11.77
N SER A 92 -7.96 -3.55 12.55
CA SER A 92 -9.01 -4.56 12.72
C SER A 92 -10.27 -3.96 13.35
N GLN A 93 -10.13 -3.15 14.41
CA GLN A 93 -11.25 -2.45 15.03
C GLN A 93 -11.95 -1.50 14.05
N ASN A 94 -11.19 -0.67 13.33
CA ASN A 94 -11.76 0.24 12.32
C ASN A 94 -12.45 -0.52 11.19
N GLN A 95 -11.88 -1.64 10.73
CA GLN A 95 -12.50 -2.48 9.72
C GLN A 95 -13.82 -3.09 10.21
N SER A 96 -13.86 -3.56 11.47
CA SER A 96 -15.09 -4.09 12.08
C SER A 96 -16.19 -3.02 12.23
N GLN A 97 -15.83 -1.79 12.60
CA GLN A 97 -16.77 -0.67 12.66
C GLN A 97 -17.32 -0.35 11.27
N VAL A 98 -16.44 -0.23 10.26
CA VAL A 98 -16.87 0.03 8.87
C VAL A 98 -17.82 -1.06 8.36
N THR A 99 -17.55 -2.34 8.63
CA THR A 99 -18.48 -3.42 8.22
C THR A 99 -19.84 -3.30 8.91
N GLN A 100 -19.87 -2.99 10.20
CA GLN A 100 -21.13 -2.81 10.93
C GLN A 100 -21.94 -1.63 10.37
N GLU A 101 -21.31 -0.51 10.02
CA GLU A 101 -22.00 0.64 9.42
C GLU A 101 -22.55 0.32 8.01
N VAL A 102 -21.80 -0.45 7.21
CA VAL A 102 -22.23 -0.86 5.86
C VAL A 102 -23.40 -1.85 5.92
N ASP A 103 -23.34 -2.81 6.82
CA ASP A 103 -24.41 -3.82 6.99
C ASP A 103 -25.68 -3.21 7.61
N ASN A 104 -25.53 -2.19 8.45
CA ASN A 104 -26.65 -1.42 9.00
C ASN A 104 -27.19 -0.33 8.06
N SER A 105 -26.60 -0.16 6.88
CA SER A 105 -27.03 0.83 5.91
C SER A 105 -28.49 0.59 5.46
N PRO A 106 -29.34 1.63 5.42
CA PRO A 106 -30.71 1.53 4.95
C PRO A 106 -30.82 0.93 3.53
N LEU A 107 -29.86 1.25 2.66
CA LEU A 107 -29.78 0.73 1.30
C LEU A 107 -29.51 -0.78 1.25
N LYS A 108 -28.60 -1.27 2.10
CA LYS A 108 -28.24 -2.68 2.19
C LYS A 108 -29.43 -3.51 2.69
N ARG A 109 -30.09 -3.03 3.74
CA ARG A 109 -31.33 -3.62 4.28
C ARG A 109 -32.45 -3.69 3.24
N ALA A 110 -32.65 -2.59 2.49
CA ALA A 110 -33.64 -2.57 1.40
C ALA A 110 -33.30 -3.59 0.31
N PHE A 111 -32.03 -3.68 -0.09
CA PHE A 111 -31.57 -4.64 -1.10
C PHE A 111 -31.79 -6.09 -0.66
N ASP A 112 -31.43 -6.42 0.59
CA ASP A 112 -31.60 -7.77 1.13
C ASP A 112 -33.08 -8.15 1.22
N THR A 113 -33.94 -7.22 1.63
CA THR A 113 -35.40 -7.41 1.66
C THR A 113 -35.96 -7.70 0.26
N ILE A 114 -35.49 -6.98 -0.76
CA ILE A 114 -35.87 -7.20 -2.16
C ILE A 114 -35.41 -8.58 -2.62
N LEU A 115 -34.20 -8.98 -2.27
CA LEU A 115 -33.64 -10.28 -2.63
C LEU A 115 -34.44 -11.44 -2.02
N GLU A 116 -34.78 -11.32 -0.73
CA GLU A 116 -35.60 -12.29 0.01
C GLU A 116 -36.98 -12.46 -0.64
N SER A 117 -37.62 -11.34 -0.97
CA SER A 117 -38.92 -11.31 -1.65
C SER A 117 -38.88 -12.00 -3.01
N LYS A 118 -37.80 -11.81 -3.78
CA LYS A 118 -37.60 -12.49 -5.08
C LYS A 118 -37.41 -13.99 -4.91
N ARG A 119 -36.62 -14.43 -3.91
CA ARG A 119 -36.42 -15.85 -3.60
C ARG A 119 -37.73 -16.54 -3.22
N ALA A 120 -38.53 -15.92 -2.35
CA ALA A 120 -39.84 -16.44 -1.95
C ALA A 120 -40.80 -16.58 -3.13
N LYS A 121 -40.87 -15.56 -4.01
CA LYS A 121 -41.69 -15.61 -5.23
C LYS A 121 -41.24 -16.72 -6.19
N ALA A 122 -39.93 -16.90 -6.38
CA ALA A 122 -39.39 -17.97 -7.21
C ALA A 122 -39.70 -19.37 -6.65
N ALA A 123 -39.62 -19.55 -5.33
CA ALA A 123 -39.99 -20.79 -4.65
C ALA A 123 -41.50 -21.09 -4.80
N ALA A 124 -42.36 -20.09 -4.61
CA ALA A 124 -43.81 -20.23 -4.81
C ALA A 124 -44.16 -20.60 -6.25
N HIS A 125 -43.51 -19.95 -7.24
CA HIS A 125 -43.70 -20.28 -8.65
C HIS A 125 -43.25 -21.71 -8.98
N ARG A 126 -42.10 -22.16 -8.46
CA ARG A 126 -41.66 -23.56 -8.57
C ARG A 126 -42.66 -24.53 -7.93
N GLY A 127 -43.23 -24.19 -6.78
CA GLY A 127 -44.28 -24.98 -6.12
C GLY A 127 -45.55 -25.10 -6.96
N LYS A 128 -46.02 -23.98 -7.54
CA LYS A 128 -47.17 -23.94 -8.46
C LYS A 128 -46.94 -24.80 -9.71
N ARG A 129 -45.75 -24.70 -10.34
CA ARG A 129 -45.37 -25.53 -11.49
C ARG A 129 -45.34 -27.02 -11.17
N LYS A 130 -44.83 -27.41 -9.99
CA LYS A 130 -44.83 -28.80 -9.52
C LYS A 130 -46.26 -29.34 -9.31
N ARG A 131 -47.15 -28.54 -8.71
CA ARG A 131 -48.57 -28.89 -8.54
C ARG A 131 -49.28 -29.03 -9.89
N ALA A 132 -49.07 -28.09 -10.82
CA ALA A 132 -49.66 -28.14 -12.16
C ALA A 132 -49.20 -29.39 -12.95
N LYS A 133 -47.92 -29.75 -12.89
CA LYS A 133 -47.41 -31.00 -13.50
C LYS A 133 -48.03 -32.26 -12.91
N LYS A 134 -48.30 -32.30 -11.58
CA LYS A 134 -48.98 -33.44 -10.95
C LYS A 134 -50.44 -33.55 -11.40
N ALA A 135 -51.13 -32.42 -11.60
CA ALA A 135 -52.50 -32.40 -12.08
C ALA A 135 -52.63 -32.93 -13.51
N THR A 136 -51.72 -32.53 -14.42
CA THR A 136 -51.73 -33.02 -15.82
C THR A 136 -51.41 -34.51 -15.93
N VAL A 137 -50.46 -35.03 -15.14
CA VAL A 137 -50.12 -36.47 -15.16
C VAL A 137 -51.22 -37.35 -14.56
N GLY A 138 -52.01 -36.83 -13.61
CA GLY A 138 -53.17 -37.54 -13.06
C GLY A 138 -54.34 -37.67 -14.03
N THR A 139 -54.46 -36.78 -15.02
CA THR A 139 -55.53 -36.84 -16.03
C THR A 139 -55.27 -37.88 -17.12
N GLU A 140 -54.01 -38.20 -17.41
CA GLU A 140 -53.63 -39.16 -18.46
C GLU A 140 -53.69 -40.64 -18.01
N GLN A 141 -53.87 -40.92 -16.71
CA GLN A 141 -53.98 -42.29 -16.19
C GLN A 141 -55.43 -42.78 -15.99
N SER A 142 -56.43 -42.04 -16.45
CA SER A 142 -57.86 -42.35 -16.25
C SER A 142 -58.68 -42.39 -17.56
N SER A 143 -58.04 -42.63 -18.71
CA SER A 143 -58.71 -42.93 -19.98
C SER A 143 -58.26 -44.27 -20.53
#